data_AF-A0A957SBB3-F1
#
_entry.id   AF-A0A957SBB3-F1
#
_cell.length_a   1.000
_cell.length_b   1.000
_cell.length_c   1.000
_cell.angle_alpha   90.00
_cell.angle_beta   90.00
_cell.angle_gamma   90.00
#
_symmetry.space_group_name_H-M   'P 1'
#
loop_
_entity.id
_entity.type
_entity.pdbx_description
1 polymer ?
#
loop_
_entity_poly.entity_id
_entity_poly.type
_entity_poly.pdbx_seq_one_letter_code
_entity_poly.pdbx_strand_id
1 'polypeptide(L)'
;MARVAQVDGKVTDEEFAEMVHILQDTMDVTHEQALFISQVAVSEVSHELDFLRLTRELAAVITPEEGDGLLRTLFLVAVADGFVSNEESEEIFNIGYSLNLTHRQFIQAKLTIPADKRAA
;
A
#
# COMPACT_ATOMS: atom_id res chain seq x y z
N MET A 1 -2.19 0.52 -1.94
CA MET A 1 -1.24 -0.16 -2.83
C MET A 1 -0.94 0.74 -4.02
N ALA A 2 -1.84 0.87 -5.00
CA ALA A 2 -1.63 1.75 -6.17
C ALA A 2 -1.25 3.21 -5.83
N ARG A 3 -1.87 3.82 -4.80
CA ARG A 3 -1.50 5.18 -4.33
C ARG A 3 -0.03 5.30 -3.94
N VAL A 4 0.51 4.28 -3.26
CA VAL A 4 1.90 4.26 -2.77
C VAL A 4 2.85 4.06 -3.94
N ALA A 5 2.58 3.06 -4.79
CA ALA A 5 3.40 2.76 -5.97
C ALA A 5 3.37 3.86 -7.06
N GLN A 6 2.45 4.83 -6.96
CA GLN A 6 2.34 5.94 -7.92
C GLN A 6 2.93 7.25 -7.38
N VAL A 7 3.48 7.27 -6.17
CA VAL A 7 3.99 8.51 -5.55
C VAL A 7 5.04 9.20 -6.41
N ASP A 8 5.94 8.43 -7.02
CA ASP A 8 6.99 8.92 -7.91
C ASP A 8 6.51 9.16 -9.37
N GLY A 9 5.22 8.95 -9.63
CA GLY A 9 4.57 9.11 -10.93
C GLY A 9 4.58 7.87 -11.82
N LYS A 10 5.14 6.73 -11.40
CA LYS A 10 5.13 5.50 -12.20
C LYS A 10 5.18 4.23 -11.35
N VAL A 11 4.13 3.42 -11.46
CA VAL A 11 4.12 2.04 -10.95
C VAL A 11 5.07 1.17 -11.79
N THR A 12 6.00 0.49 -11.14
CA THR A 12 6.91 -0.48 -11.77
C THR A 12 6.22 -1.83 -12.05
N ASP A 13 6.81 -2.64 -12.93
CA ASP A 13 6.27 -3.97 -13.24
C ASP A 13 6.37 -4.89 -12.01
N GLU A 14 7.42 -4.72 -11.19
CA GLU A 14 7.65 -5.44 -9.95
C GLU A 14 6.60 -5.12 -8.88
N GLU A 15 6.33 -3.84 -8.63
CA GLU A 15 5.27 -3.42 -7.69
C GLU A 15 3.89 -3.87 -8.15
N PHE A 16 3.62 -3.78 -9.46
CA PHE A 16 2.36 -4.23 -10.02
C PHE A 16 2.18 -5.75 -9.86
N ALA A 17 3.23 -6.53 -10.11
CA ALA A 17 3.21 -7.97 -9.90
C ALA A 17 2.99 -8.33 -8.42
N GLU A 18 3.62 -7.59 -7.50
CA GLU A 18 3.45 -7.79 -6.06
C GLU A 18 2.02 -7.45 -5.62
N MET A 19 1.41 -6.40 -6.16
CA MET A 19 -0.01 -6.10 -5.93
C MET A 19 -0.93 -7.25 -6.34
N VAL A 20 -0.69 -7.83 -7.52
CA VAL A 20 -1.47 -8.98 -8.00
C VAL A 20 -1.29 -10.17 -7.08
N HIS A 21 -0.04 -10.50 -6.72
CA HIS A 21 0.27 -11.61 -5.84
C HIS A 21 -0.41 -11.48 -4.47
N ILE A 22 -0.31 -10.31 -3.83
CA ILE A 22 -0.95 -10.04 -2.54
C ILE A 22 -2.47 -10.16 -2.62
N LEU A 23 -3.10 -9.66 -3.69
CA LEU A 23 -4.56 -9.79 -3.87
C LEU A 23 -4.99 -11.24 -4.01
N GLN A 24 -4.24 -12.07 -4.74
CA GLN A 24 -4.53 -13.49 -4.84
C GLN A 24 -4.45 -14.19 -3.49
N ASP A 25 -3.39 -13.93 -2.72
CA ASP A 25 -3.15 -14.56 -1.42
C ASP A 25 -4.15 -14.12 -0.35
N THR A 26 -4.61 -12.86 -0.40
CA THR A 26 -5.45 -12.28 0.67
C THR A 26 -6.94 -12.31 0.38
N MET A 27 -7.36 -12.34 -0.88
CA MET A 27 -8.78 -12.20 -1.26
C MET A 27 -9.41 -13.45 -1.89
N ASP A 28 -8.68 -14.58 -1.96
CA ASP A 28 -9.17 -15.84 -2.56
C ASP A 28 -9.75 -15.63 -3.97
N VAL A 29 -9.06 -14.80 -4.77
CA VAL A 29 -9.44 -14.46 -6.14
C VAL A 29 -8.52 -15.11 -7.16
N THR A 30 -9.02 -15.34 -8.37
CA THR A 30 -8.19 -15.88 -9.46
C THR A 30 -7.13 -14.86 -9.90
N HIS A 31 -6.09 -15.34 -10.58
CA HIS A 31 -5.07 -14.47 -11.14
C HIS A 31 -5.65 -13.40 -12.08
N GLU A 32 -6.59 -13.77 -12.95
CA GLU A 32 -7.27 -12.81 -13.84
C GLU A 32 -8.05 -11.74 -13.08
N GLN A 33 -8.71 -12.13 -11.97
CA GLN A 33 -9.44 -11.18 -11.13
C GLN A 33 -8.49 -10.22 -10.40
N ALA A 34 -7.42 -10.74 -9.79
CA ALA A 34 -6.40 -9.92 -9.13
C ALA A 34 -5.71 -8.97 -10.11
N LEU A 35 -5.42 -9.45 -11.33
CA LEU A 35 -4.87 -8.64 -12.42
C LEU A 35 -5.82 -7.50 -12.78
N PHE A 36 -7.09 -7.80 -12.99
CA PHE A 36 -8.11 -6.80 -13.33
C PHE A 36 -8.27 -5.76 -12.21
N ILE A 37 -8.36 -6.18 -10.95
CA ILE A 37 -8.47 -5.28 -9.79
C ILE A 37 -7.24 -4.36 -9.73
N SER A 38 -6.04 -4.90 -9.94
CA SER A 38 -4.80 -4.12 -9.93
C SER A 38 -4.76 -3.09 -11.05
N GLN A 39 -5.17 -3.46 -12.27
CA GLN A 39 -5.25 -2.53 -13.41
C GLN A 39 -6.21 -1.36 -13.13
N VAL A 40 -7.41 -1.68 -12.63
CA VAL A 40 -8.40 -0.65 -12.27
C VAL A 40 -7.87 0.25 -11.16
N ALA A 41 -7.24 -0.32 -10.12
CA ALA A 41 -6.69 0.47 -9.03
C ALA A 41 -5.62 1.47 -9.53
N VAL A 42 -4.73 1.04 -10.43
CA VAL A 42 -3.68 1.91 -10.99
C VAL A 42 -4.27 2.98 -11.92
N SER A 43 -5.29 2.65 -12.73
CA SER A 43 -5.94 3.66 -13.59
C SER A 43 -6.68 4.71 -12.77
N GLU A 44 -7.40 4.29 -11.73
CA GLU A 44 -8.26 5.19 -10.95
C GLU A 44 -7.47 6.09 -9.99
N VAL A 45 -6.29 5.69 -9.51
CA VAL A 45 -5.44 6.56 -8.67
C VAL A 45 -4.97 7.81 -9.42
N SER A 46 -4.85 7.74 -10.75
CA SER A 46 -4.54 8.90 -11.59
C SER A 46 -5.74 9.84 -11.83
N HIS A 47 -6.95 9.41 -11.48
CA HIS A 47 -8.18 10.20 -11.58
C HIS A 47 -8.52 10.83 -10.21
N GLU A 48 -9.49 11.76 -10.17
CA GLU A 48 -9.93 12.54 -8.99
C GLU A 48 -10.57 11.69 -7.86
N LEU A 49 -9.89 10.62 -7.43
CA LEU A 49 -10.33 9.79 -6.33
C LEU A 49 -10.24 10.60 -5.03
N ASP A 50 -11.37 10.77 -4.34
CA ASP A 50 -11.41 11.46 -3.06
C ASP A 50 -10.83 10.55 -1.96
N PHE A 51 -9.50 10.55 -1.87
CA PHE A 51 -8.78 9.74 -0.89
C PHE A 51 -9.09 10.12 0.55
N LEU A 52 -9.43 11.38 0.81
CA LEU A 52 -9.81 11.81 2.15
C LEU A 52 -11.13 11.16 2.55
N ARG A 53 -12.08 11.07 1.62
CA ARG A 53 -13.34 10.35 1.85
C ARG A 53 -13.10 8.85 2.00
N LEU A 54 -12.32 8.24 1.11
CA LEU A 54 -12.03 6.80 1.14
C LEU A 54 -11.35 6.38 2.44
N THR A 55 -10.33 7.12 2.88
CA THR A 55 -9.62 6.84 4.14
C THR A 55 -10.53 7.01 5.35
N ARG A 56 -11.41 8.01 5.37
CA ARG A 56 -12.41 8.17 6.45
C ARG A 56 -13.41 7.03 6.51
N GLU A 57 -13.93 6.59 5.37
CA GLU A 57 -14.87 5.47 5.30
C GLU A 57 -14.19 4.16 5.75
N LEU A 58 -12.94 3.94 5.34
CA LEU A 58 -12.16 2.78 5.78
C LEU A 58 -11.83 2.83 7.28
N ALA A 59 -11.44 4.00 7.80
CA ALA A 59 -11.14 4.19 9.23
C ALA A 59 -12.33 3.87 10.15
N ALA A 60 -13.57 3.97 9.64
CA ALA A 60 -14.78 3.68 10.39
C ALA A 60 -15.06 2.18 10.56
N VAL A 61 -14.44 1.32 9.72
CA VAL A 61 -14.72 -0.13 9.69
C VAL A 61 -13.50 -1.00 9.95
N ILE A 62 -12.29 -0.47 9.78
CA ILE A 62 -11.05 -1.22 9.94
C ILE A 62 -10.75 -1.53 11.41
N THR A 63 -10.39 -2.78 11.69
CA THR A 63 -9.89 -3.19 13.00
C THR A 63 -8.40 -2.83 13.17
N PRO A 64 -7.89 -2.72 14.40
CA PRO A 64 -6.46 -2.49 14.64
C PRO A 64 -5.55 -3.52 13.96
N GLU A 65 -5.94 -4.79 13.99
CA GLU A 65 -5.20 -5.91 13.38
C GLU A 65 -5.19 -5.82 11.85
N GLU A 66 -6.31 -5.48 11.23
CA GLU A 66 -6.39 -5.22 9.79
C GLU A 66 -5.57 -4.00 9.38
N GLY A 67 -5.53 -2.96 10.22
CA GLY A 67 -4.68 -1.78 10.03
C GLY A 67 -3.19 -2.12 10.01
N ASP A 68 -2.74 -2.99 10.93
CA ASP A 68 -1.37 -3.49 10.95
C ASP A 68 -1.06 -4.33 9.70
N GLY A 69 -1.99 -5.18 9.28
CA GLY A 69 -1.89 -5.95 8.04
C GLY A 69 -1.78 -5.05 6.81
N LEU A 70 -2.61 -4.02 6.73
CA LEU A 70 -2.59 -3.05 5.63
C LEU A 70 -1.25 -2.33 5.53
N LEU A 71 -0.72 -1.80 6.65
CA LEU A 71 0.58 -1.12 6.63
C LEU A 71 1.70 -2.02 6.14
N ARG A 72 1.72 -3.29 6.57
CA ARG A 72 2.69 -4.29 6.10
C ARG A 72 2.56 -4.51 4.60
N THR A 73 1.34 -4.68 4.10
CA THR A 73 1.06 -4.83 2.67
C THR A 73 1.54 -3.62 1.86
N LEU A 74 1.31 -2.40 2.33
CA LEU A 74 1.78 -1.19 1.64
C LEU A 74 3.30 -1.16 1.52
N PHE A 75 4.00 -1.55 2.58
CA PHE A 75 5.45 -1.65 2.61
C PHE A 75 5.98 -2.78 1.70
N LEU A 76 5.31 -3.94 1.65
CA LEU A 76 5.68 -5.04 0.75
C LEU A 76 5.59 -4.62 -0.73
N VAL A 77 4.53 -3.90 -1.11
CA VAL A 77 4.42 -3.35 -2.46
C VAL A 77 5.54 -2.36 -2.73
N ALA A 78 5.75 -1.37 -1.85
CA ALA A 78 6.76 -0.33 -2.04
C ALA A 78 8.21 -0.84 -2.08
N VAL A 79 8.49 -2.06 -1.60
CA VAL A 79 9.84 -2.65 -1.66
C VAL A 79 9.98 -3.69 -2.77
N ALA A 80 8.93 -3.91 -3.57
CA ALA A 80 8.93 -4.92 -4.61
C ALA A 80 10.02 -4.65 -5.67
N ASP A 81 10.27 -3.38 -5.98
CA ASP A 81 11.33 -2.92 -6.88
C ASP A 81 12.74 -2.93 -6.22
N GLY A 82 12.81 -3.26 -4.94
CA GLY A 82 14.03 -3.41 -4.16
C GLY A 82 14.35 -2.27 -3.19
N PHE A 83 13.64 -1.13 -3.24
CA PHE A 83 13.93 0.00 -2.35
C PHE A 83 12.73 0.92 -2.09
N VAL A 84 12.38 1.12 -0.82
CA VAL A 84 11.36 2.10 -0.44
C VAL A 84 11.95 3.49 -0.33
N SER A 85 11.47 4.40 -1.16
CA SER A 85 11.82 5.82 -1.15
C SER A 85 11.28 6.56 0.09
N ASN A 86 11.79 7.77 0.32
CA ASN A 86 11.26 8.65 1.38
C ASN A 86 9.82 9.07 1.10
N GLU A 87 9.49 9.31 -0.17
CA GLU A 87 8.20 9.82 -0.60
C GLU A 87 7.12 8.73 -0.42
N GLU A 88 7.43 7.47 -0.77
CA GLU A 88 6.55 6.34 -0.49
C GLU A 88 6.40 6.08 1.00
N SER A 89 7.50 6.18 1.76
CA SER A 89 7.45 6.04 3.22
C SER A 89 6.54 7.12 3.86
N GLU A 90 6.61 8.35 3.37
CA GLU A 90 5.76 9.45 3.82
C GLU A 90 4.30 9.26 3.40
N GLU A 91 4.04 8.75 2.19
CA GLU A 91 2.67 8.43 1.77
C GLU A 91 2.06 7.30 2.61
N ILE A 92 2.83 6.24 2.91
CA ILE A 92 2.40 5.18 3.82
C ILE A 92 2.10 5.76 5.21
N PHE A 93 2.93 6.69 5.69
CA PHE A 93 2.70 7.38 6.96
C PHE A 93 1.39 8.19 6.93
N ASN A 94 1.14 8.96 5.87
CA ASN A 94 -0.07 9.77 5.69
C ASN A 94 -1.34 8.90 5.62
N ILE A 95 -1.28 7.76 4.92
CA ILE A 95 -2.36 6.78 4.87
C ILE A 95 -2.62 6.22 6.28
N GLY A 96 -1.58 5.76 6.97
CA GLY A 96 -1.71 5.20 8.32
C GLY A 96 -2.28 6.22 9.32
N TYR A 97 -1.81 7.46 9.26
CA TYR A 97 -2.33 8.55 10.08
C TYR A 97 -3.81 8.84 9.81
N SER A 98 -4.23 8.84 8.54
CA SER A 98 -5.62 9.03 8.14
C SER A 98 -6.55 7.89 8.59
N LEU A 99 -5.99 6.71 8.83
CA LEU A 99 -6.67 5.54 9.37
C LEU A 99 -6.63 5.46 10.92
N ASN A 100 -6.16 6.52 11.59
CA ASN A 100 -5.96 6.58 13.04
C ASN A 100 -4.98 5.52 13.58
N LEU A 101 -4.04 5.04 12.75
CA LEU A 101 -3.00 4.12 13.17
C LEU A 101 -1.88 4.88 13.89
N THR A 102 -1.32 4.26 14.91
CA THR A 102 -0.29 4.89 15.74
C THR A 102 1.07 4.89 15.05
N HIS A 103 1.91 5.88 15.39
CA HIS A 103 3.32 5.90 14.94
C HIS A 103 4.06 4.60 15.28
N ARG A 104 3.71 3.93 16.40
CA ARG A 104 4.30 2.64 16.76
C ARG A 104 3.97 1.56 15.71
N GLN A 105 2.73 1.50 15.24
CA GLN A 105 2.30 0.53 14.23
C GLN A 105 3.02 0.77 12.90
N PHE A 106 3.13 2.03 12.50
CA PHE A 106 3.94 2.42 11.33
C PHE A 106 5.39 1.93 11.43
N ILE A 107 6.05 2.18 12.56
CA ILE A 107 7.44 1.72 12.77
C ILE A 107 7.54 0.19 12.74
N GLN A 108 6.60 -0.52 13.35
CA GLN A 108 6.58 -1.99 13.31
C GLN A 108 6.44 -2.52 11.89
N ALA A 109 5.60 -1.89 11.06
CA ALA A 109 5.49 -2.24 9.64
C ALA A 109 6.77 -1.88 8.87
N LYS A 110 7.37 -0.69 9.07
CA LYS A 110 8.65 -0.31 8.43
C LYS A 110 9.80 -1.26 8.80
N LEU A 111 9.73 -1.92 9.97
CA LEU A 111 10.72 -2.89 10.42
C LEU A 111 10.56 -4.28 9.79
N THR A 112 9.49 -4.56 9.05
CA THR A 112 9.38 -5.82 8.29
C THR A 112 10.25 -5.84 7.05
N ILE A 113 10.75 -4.68 6.63
CA ILE A 113 11.65 -4.51 5.49
C ILE A 113 13.11 -4.44 5.97
N PRO A 114 14.06 -5.08 5.25
CA PRO A 114 15.49 -4.94 5.50
C PRO A 114 15.99 -3.49 5.55
N ALA A 115 16.96 -3.22 6.42
CA ALA A 115 17.43 -1.85 6.68
C ALA A 115 18.14 -1.18 5.49
N ASP A 116 18.72 -1.98 4.60
CA ASP A 116 19.38 -1.59 3.35
C ASP A 116 18.38 -1.25 2.23
N LYS A 117 17.11 -1.64 2.38
CA LYS A 117 16.05 -1.42 1.39
C LYS A 117 15.08 -0.29 1.76
N ARG A 118 15.40 0.49 2.78
CA ARG A 118 14.56 1.59 3.25
C ARG A 118 15.37 2.87 3.27
N ALA A 119 14.75 3.96 2.83
CA ALA A 119 15.33 5.27 3.01
C ALA A 119 15.53 5.60 4.51
N ALA A 120 16.64 6.28 4.78
CA ALA A 120 17.20 6.55 6.11
C ALA A 120 16.26 7.37 7.00
#